data_AF-A0A074LL37-F1
#
_entry.id   AF-A0A074LL37-F1
#
_cell.length_a   1.000
_cell.length_b   1.000
_cell.length_c   1.000
_cell.angle_alpha   90.00
_cell.angle_beta   90.00
_cell.angle_gamma   90.00
#
_symmetry.space_group_name_H-M   'P 1'
#
loop_
_entity.id
_entity.type
_entity.pdbx_description
1 polymer ?
#
loop_
_entity_poly.entity_id
_entity_poly.type
_entity_poly.pdbx_seq_one_letter_code
_entity_poly.pdbx_strand_id
1 'polypeptide(L)'
;MNDFESLSPVALKELFQQRVQLGSDQKNDIEHALWRYYSTTLLTETIPLSTELFEEILDLYLPDQNLVLESVWVQLIKQNRLAPEQVERIRSASDSREIRKQLLIHRLKEKADQQKVFSREDVRELLQIRAYSLLQSALEQGLAEDGARQEFRKPLDGERDKKHLMSLYLLAHQSKNSG
;
A
#
# COMPACT_ATOMS: atom_id res chain seq x y z
N MET A 1 6.32 21.15 26.95
CA MET A 1 7.15 20.09 26.34
C MET A 1 6.49 18.79 26.76
N ASN A 2 5.58 18.26 25.94
CA ASN A 2 4.95 16.99 26.26
C ASN A 2 5.90 15.89 25.80
N ASP A 3 6.57 15.25 26.75
CA ASP A 3 7.59 14.25 26.46
C ASP A 3 6.93 12.89 26.19
N PHE A 4 6.15 12.81 25.11
CA PHE A 4 5.56 11.55 24.65
C PHE A 4 6.63 10.58 24.15
N GLU A 5 7.85 11.06 23.89
CA GLU A 5 8.96 10.25 23.37
C GLU A 5 9.61 9.35 24.42
N SER A 6 9.43 9.66 25.70
CA SER A 6 9.92 8.82 26.81
C SER A 6 8.91 7.80 27.30
N LEU A 7 7.71 7.76 26.71
CA LEU A 7 6.66 6.85 27.12
C LEU A 7 6.96 5.41 26.71
N SER A 8 6.55 4.48 27.58
CA SER A 8 6.58 3.06 27.25
C SER A 8 5.58 2.75 26.12
N PRO A 9 5.77 1.66 25.37
CA PRO A 9 4.82 1.22 24.36
C PRO A 9 3.39 1.07 24.88
N VAL A 10 3.25 0.53 26.09
CA VAL A 10 1.95 0.35 26.76
C VAL A 10 1.31 1.71 27.05
N ALA A 11 2.08 2.66 27.58
CA ALA A 11 1.57 4.00 27.86
C ALA A 11 1.18 4.75 26.58
N LEU A 12 1.94 4.61 25.49
CA LEU A 12 1.60 5.19 24.18
C LEU A 12 0.29 4.62 23.65
N LYS A 13 0.09 3.30 23.77
CA LYS A 13 -1.14 2.62 23.37
C LYS A 13 -2.35 3.11 24.17
N GLU A 14 -2.23 3.18 25.49
CA GLU A 14 -3.30 3.66 26.38
C GLU A 14 -3.67 5.12 26.07
N LEU A 15 -2.67 5.99 25.89
CA LEU A 15 -2.91 7.39 25.51
C LEU A 15 -3.57 7.51 24.14
N PHE A 16 -3.13 6.71 23.17
CA PHE A 16 -3.77 6.69 21.86
C PHE A 16 -5.23 6.29 21.96
N GLN A 17 -5.59 5.30 22.76
CA GLN A 17 -7.00 4.92 22.98
C GLN A 17 -7.82 6.05 23.63
N GLN A 18 -7.21 6.84 24.51
CA GLN A 18 -7.86 7.97 25.17
C GLN A 18 -7.87 9.26 24.34
N ARG A 19 -7.18 9.29 23.18
CA ARG A 19 -6.96 10.52 22.38
C ARG A 19 -8.22 11.24 21.96
N VAL A 20 -9.34 10.53 21.85
CA VAL A 20 -10.64 11.10 21.47
C VAL A 20 -11.12 12.16 22.48
N GLN A 21 -10.63 12.09 23.71
CA GLN A 21 -10.96 13.02 24.79
C GLN A 21 -9.95 14.18 24.94
N LEU A 22 -8.91 14.22 24.10
CA LEU A 22 -7.82 15.19 24.20
C LEU A 22 -8.01 16.38 23.26
N GLY A 23 -7.28 17.46 23.51
CA GLY A 23 -7.21 18.61 22.61
C GLY A 23 -6.49 18.27 21.30
N SER A 24 -6.72 19.06 20.25
CA SER A 24 -6.14 18.84 18.91
C SER A 24 -4.62 18.72 18.92
N ASP A 25 -3.95 19.57 19.71
CA ASP A 25 -2.49 19.62 19.75
C ASP A 25 -1.91 18.35 20.38
N GLN A 26 -2.55 17.87 21.45
CA GLN A 26 -2.18 16.62 22.12
C GLN A 26 -2.46 15.39 21.25
N LYS A 27 -3.54 15.42 20.47
CA LYS A 27 -3.86 14.35 19.50
C LYS A 27 -2.75 14.20 18.46
N ASN A 28 -2.29 15.32 17.89
CA ASN A 28 -1.21 15.31 16.89
C ASN A 28 0.10 14.78 17.49
N ASP A 29 0.46 15.22 18.71
CA ASP A 29 1.68 14.74 19.37
C ASP A 29 1.65 13.22 19.61
N ILE A 30 0.51 12.67 20.03
CA ILE A 30 0.34 11.23 20.23
C ILE A 30 0.39 10.46 18.90
N GLU A 31 -0.22 11.00 17.85
CA GLU A 31 -0.16 10.43 16.51
C GLU A 31 1.30 10.35 16.01
N HIS A 32 2.09 11.40 16.21
CA HIS A 32 3.51 11.40 15.91
C HIS A 32 4.29 10.37 16.74
N ALA A 33 4.03 10.30 18.05
CA ALA A 33 4.67 9.33 18.93
C ALA A 33 4.35 7.88 18.53
N LEU A 34 3.10 7.59 18.16
CA LEU A 34 2.66 6.28 17.69
C LEU A 34 3.31 5.90 16.36
N TRP A 35 3.39 6.84 15.41
CA TRP A 35 4.10 6.62 14.16
C TRP A 35 5.56 6.26 14.42
N ARG A 36 6.24 7.02 15.28
CA ARG A 36 7.63 6.78 15.65
C ARG A 36 7.80 5.42 16.31
N TYR A 37 6.91 5.06 17.23
CA TYR A 37 6.90 3.75 17.88
C TYR A 37 6.84 2.63 16.86
N TYR A 38 5.80 2.56 16.03
CA TYR A 38 5.69 1.47 15.05
C TYR A 38 6.80 1.51 14.00
N SER A 39 7.19 2.69 13.51
CA SER A 39 8.31 2.78 12.56
C SER A 39 9.60 2.18 13.13
N THR A 40 9.84 2.33 14.44
CA THR A 40 11.02 1.79 15.13
C THR A 40 10.85 0.31 15.45
N THR A 41 9.73 -0.09 16.04
CA THR A 41 9.41 -1.49 16.36
C THR A 41 9.48 -2.37 15.12
N LEU A 42 8.94 -1.87 14.00
CA LEU A 42 9.01 -2.58 12.73
C LEU A 42 10.46 -2.79 12.26
N LEU A 43 11.42 -1.89 12.53
CA LEU A 43 12.82 -2.13 12.12
C LEU A 43 13.45 -3.35 12.80
N THR A 44 13.01 -3.69 14.01
CA THR A 44 13.58 -4.79 14.80
C THR A 44 12.75 -6.06 14.78
N GLU A 45 11.51 -5.98 14.32
CA GLU A 45 10.56 -7.09 14.29
C GLU A 45 10.91 -8.12 13.20
N THR A 46 10.56 -9.39 13.44
CA THR A 46 10.75 -10.47 12.46
C THR A 46 9.88 -10.27 11.20
N ILE A 47 10.21 -11.02 10.14
CA ILE A 47 9.41 -11.12 8.92
C ILE A 47 9.02 -12.60 8.76
N PRO A 48 7.72 -12.94 8.67
CA PRO A 48 6.55 -12.05 8.70
C PRO A 48 6.30 -11.38 10.08
N LEU A 49 5.42 -10.39 10.09
CA LEU A 49 4.95 -9.67 11.28
C LEU A 49 4.31 -10.66 12.27
N SER A 50 4.71 -10.60 13.55
CA SER A 50 4.11 -11.44 14.59
C SER A 50 2.60 -11.24 14.68
N THR A 51 1.89 -12.29 15.11
CA THR A 51 0.42 -12.23 15.24
C THR A 51 0.02 -11.23 16.30
N GLU A 52 0.77 -11.17 17.41
CA GLU A 52 0.54 -10.26 18.53
C GLU A 52 0.59 -8.80 18.09
N LEU A 53 1.64 -8.42 17.33
CA LEU A 53 1.78 -7.05 16.83
C LEU A 53 0.78 -6.73 15.72
N PHE A 54 0.45 -7.71 14.87
CA PHE A 54 -0.60 -7.56 13.86
C PHE A 54 -1.96 -7.23 14.50
N GLU A 55 -2.39 -8.02 15.48
CA GLU A 55 -3.67 -7.80 16.18
C GLU A 55 -3.68 -6.45 16.90
N GLU A 56 -2.57 -6.08 17.53
CA GLU A 56 -2.47 -4.78 18.18
C GLU A 56 -2.71 -3.62 17.21
N ILE A 57 -2.01 -3.60 16.06
CA ILE A 57 -2.16 -2.53 15.07
C ILE A 57 -3.59 -2.53 14.53
N LEU A 58 -4.20 -3.71 14.34
CA LEU A 58 -5.54 -3.86 13.81
C LEU A 58 -6.59 -3.32 14.78
N ASP A 59 -6.50 -3.71 16.05
CA ASP A 59 -7.42 -3.28 17.11
C ASP A 59 -7.37 -1.76 17.34
N LEU A 60 -6.20 -1.14 17.16
CA LEU A 60 -6.08 0.31 17.25
C LEU A 60 -6.59 1.03 15.99
N TYR A 61 -6.48 0.39 14.82
CA TYR A 61 -6.84 0.99 13.54
C TYR A 61 -8.34 0.94 13.28
N LEU A 62 -9.01 -0.21 13.46
CA LEU A 62 -10.40 -0.40 13.04
C LEU A 62 -11.42 0.57 13.68
N PRO A 63 -11.31 0.96 14.97
CA PRO A 63 -12.31 1.82 15.59
C PRO A 63 -12.40 3.25 15.03
N ASP A 64 -11.29 3.81 14.54
CA ASP A 64 -11.21 5.23 14.12
C ASP A 64 -10.55 5.42 12.74
N GLN A 65 -10.06 4.34 12.12
CA GLN A 65 -9.34 4.34 10.84
C GLN A 65 -8.31 5.48 10.72
N ASN A 66 -7.53 5.65 11.79
CA ASN A 66 -6.61 6.77 11.94
C ASN A 66 -5.51 6.78 10.85
N LEU A 67 -5.18 7.96 10.32
CA LEU A 67 -4.22 8.13 9.22
C LEU A 67 -2.80 7.65 9.55
N VAL A 68 -2.37 7.78 10.81
CA VAL A 68 -1.05 7.26 11.22
C VAL A 68 -1.02 5.74 11.11
N LEU A 69 -2.03 5.06 11.64
CA LEU A 69 -2.11 3.61 11.56
C LEU A 69 -2.35 3.12 10.13
N GLU A 70 -3.08 3.88 9.31
CA GLU A 70 -3.16 3.63 7.87
C GLU A 70 -1.77 3.66 7.23
N SER A 71 -0.93 4.65 7.57
CA SER A 71 0.43 4.73 7.05
C SER A 71 1.30 3.54 7.46
N VAL A 72 1.12 3.02 8.67
CA VAL A 72 1.77 1.80 9.17
C VAL A 72 1.33 0.60 8.33
N TRP A 73 0.02 0.42 8.09
CA TRP A 73 -0.49 -0.63 7.22
C TRP A 73 0.06 -0.56 5.80
N VAL A 74 0.06 0.63 5.21
CA VAL A 74 0.62 0.87 3.87
C VAL A 74 2.10 0.46 3.83
N GLN A 75 2.87 0.77 4.87
CA GLN A 75 4.26 0.38 4.96
C GLN A 75 4.43 -1.15 5.07
N LEU A 76 3.66 -1.80 5.94
CA LEU A 76 3.66 -3.26 6.12
C LEU A 76 3.38 -4.00 4.80
N ILE A 77 2.38 -3.54 4.05
CA ILE A 77 2.00 -4.12 2.75
C ILE A 77 3.11 -3.89 1.72
N LYS A 78 3.65 -2.67 1.61
CA LYS A 78 4.71 -2.34 0.63
C LYS A 78 5.99 -3.14 0.87
N GLN A 79 6.31 -3.42 2.13
CA GLN A 79 7.50 -4.17 2.53
C GLN A 79 7.30 -5.69 2.49
N ASN A 80 6.13 -6.17 2.07
CA ASN A 80 5.79 -7.60 2.05
C ASN A 80 6.01 -8.29 3.40
N ARG A 81 5.52 -7.68 4.48
CA ARG A 81 5.73 -8.17 5.84
C ARG A 81 4.56 -8.92 6.44
N LEU A 82 3.44 -9.00 5.71
CA LEU A 82 2.24 -9.66 6.18
C LEU A 82 2.20 -11.09 5.66
N ALA A 83 1.78 -12.02 6.50
CA ALA A 83 1.44 -13.37 6.07
C ALA A 83 0.16 -13.36 5.22
N PRO A 84 -0.07 -14.36 4.34
CA PRO A 84 -1.26 -14.41 3.48
C PRO A 84 -2.59 -14.27 4.25
N GLU A 85 -2.71 -14.93 5.40
CA GLU A 85 -3.88 -14.84 6.27
C GLU A 85 -4.09 -13.45 6.86
N GLN A 86 -3.00 -12.72 7.16
CA GLN A 86 -3.04 -11.34 7.63
C GLN A 86 -3.47 -10.39 6.51
N VAL A 87 -3.00 -10.62 5.28
CA VAL A 87 -3.41 -9.89 4.07
C VAL A 87 -4.92 -10.00 3.84
N GLU A 88 -5.47 -11.21 3.93
CA GLU A 88 -6.92 -11.41 3.74
C GLU A 88 -7.76 -10.83 4.88
N ARG A 89 -7.22 -10.86 6.11
CA ARG A 89 -7.88 -10.23 7.25
C ARG A 89 -7.94 -8.71 7.14
N ILE A 90 -6.85 -8.04 6.75
CA ILE A 90 -6.91 -6.58 6.52
C ILE A 90 -7.76 -6.23 5.30
N ARG A 91 -7.77 -7.06 4.25
CA ARG A 91 -8.62 -6.87 3.06
C ARG A 91 -10.11 -6.87 3.42
N SER A 92 -10.52 -7.77 4.31
CA SER A 92 -11.92 -7.91 4.73
C SER A 92 -12.32 -6.88 5.79
N ALA A 93 -11.38 -6.42 6.63
CA ALA A 93 -11.68 -5.51 7.73
C ALA A 93 -11.58 -4.02 7.37
N SER A 94 -10.79 -3.64 6.36
CA SER A 94 -10.53 -2.22 6.03
C SER A 94 -11.36 -1.69 4.85
N ASP A 95 -11.94 -0.50 5.06
CA ASP A 95 -12.56 0.31 4.01
C ASP A 95 -11.62 1.36 3.40
N SER A 96 -10.38 1.45 3.88
CA SER A 96 -9.43 2.43 3.39
C SER A 96 -9.08 2.20 1.93
N ARG A 97 -9.29 3.25 1.13
CA ARG A 97 -8.93 3.27 -0.28
C ARG A 97 -7.44 3.08 -0.50
N GLU A 98 -6.59 3.67 0.36
CA GLU A 98 -5.14 3.56 0.20
C GLU A 98 -4.66 2.15 0.57
N ILE A 99 -5.20 1.55 1.64
CA ILE A 99 -4.90 0.14 1.97
C ILE A 99 -5.33 -0.78 0.84
N ARG A 100 -6.57 -0.68 0.35
CA ARG A 100 -7.08 -1.49 -0.77
C ARG A 100 -6.21 -1.37 -2.02
N LYS A 101 -5.77 -0.15 -2.33
CA LYS A 101 -4.83 0.11 -3.42
C LYS A 101 -3.50 -0.61 -3.22
N GLN A 102 -2.90 -0.55 -2.03
CA GLN A 102 -1.63 -1.24 -1.76
C GLN A 102 -1.79 -2.76 -1.80
N LEU A 103 -2.90 -3.31 -1.28
CA LEU A 103 -3.20 -4.74 -1.36
C LEU A 103 -3.35 -5.22 -2.81
N LEU A 104 -3.99 -4.42 -3.67
CA LEU A 104 -4.07 -4.70 -5.10
C LEU A 104 -2.69 -4.71 -5.77
N ILE A 105 -1.87 -3.69 -5.51
CA ILE A 105 -0.49 -3.62 -6.02
C ILE A 105 0.31 -4.83 -5.55
N HIS A 106 0.19 -5.20 -4.28
CA HIS A 106 0.87 -6.34 -3.69
C HIS A 106 0.47 -7.66 -4.38
N ARG A 107 -0.83 -7.95 -4.51
CA ARG A 107 -1.35 -9.13 -5.23
C ARG A 107 -0.80 -9.22 -6.66
N LEU A 108 -0.76 -8.09 -7.37
CA LEU A 108 -0.31 -8.07 -8.77
C LEU A 108 1.22 -8.13 -8.90
N LYS A 109 1.98 -7.67 -7.90
CA LYS A 109 3.42 -7.95 -7.81
C LYS A 109 3.69 -9.43 -7.62
N GLU A 110 3.01 -10.09 -6.68
CA GLU A 110 3.18 -11.54 -6.49
C GLU A 110 2.84 -12.33 -7.76
N LYS A 111 1.80 -11.89 -8.48
CA LYS A 111 1.44 -12.45 -9.79
C LYS A 111 2.59 -12.28 -10.80
N ALA A 112 3.22 -11.11 -10.85
CA ALA A 112 4.37 -10.85 -11.72
C ALA A 112 5.62 -11.66 -11.31
N ASP A 113 5.90 -11.78 -10.01
CA ASP A 113 7.01 -12.58 -9.49
C ASP A 113 6.87 -14.07 -9.86
N GLN A 114 5.62 -14.55 -9.94
CA GLN A 114 5.28 -15.89 -10.44
C GLN A 114 5.26 -16.00 -11.97
N GLN A 115 5.69 -14.97 -12.70
CA GLN A 115 5.69 -14.89 -14.17
C GLN A 115 4.31 -15.12 -14.79
N LYS A 116 3.24 -14.76 -14.09
CA LYS A 116 1.85 -14.87 -14.59
C LYS A 116 1.45 -13.60 -15.32
N VAL A 117 0.82 -13.77 -16.49
CA VAL A 117 0.36 -12.67 -17.34
C VAL A 117 -0.79 -11.89 -16.72
N PHE A 118 -0.73 -10.57 -16.84
CA PHE A 118 -1.79 -9.65 -16.42
C PHE A 118 -2.92 -9.68 -17.43
N SER A 119 -4.13 -9.82 -16.90
CA SER A 119 -5.35 -9.75 -17.67
C SER A 119 -5.72 -8.30 -18.00
N ARG A 120 -6.68 -8.14 -18.91
CA ARG A 120 -7.29 -6.84 -19.21
C ARG A 120 -7.81 -6.13 -17.96
N GLU A 121 -8.41 -6.88 -17.04
CA GLU A 121 -8.94 -6.31 -15.80
C GLU A 121 -7.82 -5.86 -14.86
N ASP A 122 -6.76 -6.67 -14.70
CA ASP A 122 -5.60 -6.28 -13.88
C ASP A 122 -4.99 -4.95 -14.37
N VAL A 123 -4.86 -4.79 -15.69
CA VAL A 123 -4.32 -3.55 -16.28
C VAL A 123 -5.24 -2.36 -16.02
N ARG A 124 -6.55 -2.53 -16.15
CA ARG A 124 -7.53 -1.48 -15.85
C ARG A 124 -7.48 -1.04 -14.41
N GLU A 125 -7.50 -2.00 -13.49
CA GLU A 125 -7.41 -1.73 -12.05
C GLU A 125 -6.13 -0.92 -11.75
N LEU A 126 -4.98 -1.35 -12.27
CA LEU A 126 -3.70 -0.66 -12.10
C LEU A 126 -3.66 0.75 -12.72
N LEU A 127 -4.26 0.95 -13.90
CA LEU A 127 -4.37 2.27 -14.52
C LEU A 127 -5.25 3.21 -13.68
N GLN A 128 -6.36 2.70 -13.15
CA GLN A 128 -7.28 3.46 -12.31
C GLN A 128 -6.59 3.94 -11.01
N ILE A 129 -5.75 3.11 -10.41
CA ILE A 129 -4.98 3.48 -9.21
C ILE A 129 -3.62 4.13 -9.51
N ARG A 130 -3.29 4.34 -10.79
CA ARG A 130 -2.06 4.96 -11.28
C ARG A 130 -0.78 4.23 -10.85
N ALA A 131 -0.82 2.91 -10.81
CA ALA A 131 0.32 2.06 -10.48
C ALA A 131 1.25 1.86 -11.71
N TYR A 132 1.71 2.97 -12.30
CA TYR A 132 2.42 2.98 -13.59
C TYR A 132 3.74 2.21 -13.57
N SER A 133 4.47 2.22 -12.46
CA SER A 133 5.74 1.48 -12.35
C SER A 133 5.56 -0.04 -12.45
N LEU A 134 4.48 -0.57 -11.87
CA LEU A 134 4.15 -2.00 -11.98
C LEU A 134 3.71 -2.35 -13.40
N LEU A 135 2.91 -1.50 -14.04
CA LEU A 135 2.50 -1.67 -15.44
C LEU A 135 3.70 -1.64 -16.39
N GLN A 136 4.64 -0.72 -16.16
CA GLN A 136 5.87 -0.62 -16.95
C GLN A 136 6.71 -1.90 -16.82
N SER A 137 6.97 -2.33 -15.58
CA SER A 137 7.71 -3.57 -15.31
C SER A 137 7.03 -4.80 -15.94
N ALA A 138 5.70 -4.90 -15.85
CA ALA A 138 4.95 -5.99 -16.47
C ALA A 138 5.07 -5.98 -18.00
N LEU A 139 5.01 -4.81 -18.65
CA LEU A 139 5.17 -4.69 -20.10
C LEU A 139 6.60 -5.04 -20.55
N GLU A 140 7.62 -4.57 -19.83
CA GLU A 140 9.03 -4.86 -20.09
C GLU A 140 9.33 -6.36 -19.98
N GLN A 141 8.68 -7.05 -19.03
CA GLN A 141 8.80 -8.50 -18.84
C GLN A 141 7.86 -9.33 -19.75
N GLY A 142 7.04 -8.69 -20.60
CA GLY A 142 6.08 -9.40 -21.45
C GLY A 142 4.90 -10.02 -20.69
N LEU A 143 4.67 -9.64 -19.43
CA LEU A 143 3.63 -10.16 -18.54
C LEU A 143 2.26 -9.50 -18.77
N ALA A 144 1.92 -9.15 -20.00
CA ALA A 144 0.61 -8.59 -20.36
C ALA A 144 0.03 -9.35 -21.54
N GLU A 145 -1.17 -9.89 -21.38
CA GLU A 145 -1.87 -10.58 -22.48
C GLU A 145 -2.19 -9.60 -23.62
N ASP A 146 -2.37 -10.12 -24.84
CA ASP A 146 -2.61 -9.29 -26.03
C ASP A 146 -3.84 -8.38 -25.89
N GLY A 147 -4.91 -8.87 -25.25
CA GLY A 147 -6.11 -8.08 -24.97
C GLY A 147 -5.87 -6.96 -23.95
N ALA A 148 -4.98 -7.17 -22.97
CA ALA A 148 -4.64 -6.16 -21.97
C ALA A 148 -3.74 -5.05 -22.55
N ARG A 149 -2.89 -5.38 -23.53
CA ARG A 149 -2.08 -4.37 -24.23
C ARG A 149 -2.90 -3.28 -24.92
N GLN A 150 -4.14 -3.60 -25.29
CA GLN A 150 -5.07 -2.65 -25.91
C GLN A 150 -5.58 -1.57 -24.93
N GLU A 151 -5.44 -1.79 -23.62
CA GLU A 151 -5.84 -0.81 -22.60
C GLU A 151 -4.85 0.37 -22.52
N PHE A 152 -3.61 0.19 -22.99
CA PHE A 152 -2.64 1.28 -23.10
C PHE A 152 -2.93 2.09 -24.37
N ARG A 153 -3.73 3.14 -24.22
CA ARG A 153 -4.03 4.10 -25.29
C ARG A 153 -3.08 5.28 -25.29
N LYS A 154 -2.89 5.88 -26.46
CA LYS A 154 -2.19 7.16 -26.57
C LYS A 154 -2.93 8.21 -25.71
N PRO A 155 -2.24 8.93 -24.81
CA PRO A 155 -2.89 9.94 -23.97
C PRO A 155 -3.33 11.14 -24.80
N LEU A 156 -4.46 11.74 -24.40
CA LEU A 156 -4.99 12.95 -25.02
C LEU A 156 -4.24 14.19 -24.55
N ASP A 157 -4.40 15.30 -25.27
CA ASP A 157 -3.87 16.58 -24.83
C ASP A 157 -4.57 17.06 -23.56
N GLY A 158 -3.78 17.54 -22.60
CA GLY A 158 -4.27 17.93 -21.27
C GLY A 158 -4.51 16.77 -20.31
N GLU A 159 -4.33 15.51 -20.71
CA GLU A 159 -4.51 14.36 -19.83
C GLU A 159 -3.47 14.35 -18.70
N ARG A 160 -3.92 14.06 -17.48
CA ARG A 160 -3.03 13.95 -16.31
C ARG A 160 -2.07 12.78 -16.50
N ASP A 161 -0.84 12.93 -16.00
CA ASP A 161 0.19 11.88 -16.07
C ASP A 161 0.54 11.47 -17.52
N LYS A 162 0.34 12.38 -18.49
CA LYS A 162 0.61 12.17 -19.93
C LYS A 162 1.98 11.53 -20.22
N LYS A 163 3.02 11.89 -19.47
CA LYS A 163 4.36 11.31 -19.64
C LYS A 163 4.37 9.81 -19.33
N HIS A 164 3.77 9.39 -18.20
CA HIS A 164 3.70 7.98 -17.83
C HIS A 164 2.82 7.20 -18.80
N LEU A 165 1.64 7.73 -19.14
CA LEU A 165 0.73 7.10 -20.09
C LEU A 165 1.34 6.93 -21.48
N MET A 166 2.08 7.93 -21.95
CA MET A 166 2.82 7.84 -23.22
C MET A 166 3.90 6.77 -23.16
N SER A 167 4.67 6.69 -22.07
CA SER A 167 5.68 5.65 -21.88
C SER A 167 5.07 4.25 -21.96
N LEU A 168 3.97 4.02 -21.24
CA LEU A 168 3.25 2.74 -21.24
C LEU A 168 2.67 2.41 -22.63
N TYR A 169 2.09 3.39 -23.33
CA TYR A 169 1.62 3.23 -24.70
C TYR A 169 2.75 2.77 -25.63
N LEU A 170 3.91 3.44 -25.59
CA LEU A 170 5.05 3.07 -26.42
C LEU A 170 5.54 1.66 -26.10
N LEU A 171 5.70 1.31 -24.82
CA LEU A 171 6.11 -0.04 -24.40
C LEU A 171 5.12 -1.12 -24.87
N ALA A 172 3.81 -0.88 -24.75
CA ALA A 172 2.80 -1.87 -25.13
C ALA A 172 2.79 -2.17 -26.63
N HIS A 173 3.09 -1.18 -27.47
CA HIS A 173 2.94 -1.25 -28.94
C HIS A 173 4.27 -1.32 -29.72
N GLN A 174 5.42 -1.10 -29.09
CA GLN A 174 6.74 -1.21 -29.74
C GLN A 174 7.35 -2.63 -29.67
N SER A 175 6.92 -3.49 -28.75
CA SER A 175 7.44 -4.87 -28.59
C SER A 175 7.15 -5.82 -29.76
N LYS A 176 6.51 -5.38 -30.85
CA LYS A 176 6.24 -6.20 -32.05
C LYS A 176 7.34 -6.13 -33.13
N ASN A 177 8.39 -5.33 -32.94
CA ASN A 177 9.44 -5.12 -33.95
C ASN A 177 10.81 -5.69 -33.55
N SER A 178 10.88 -6.67 -32.64
CA SER A 178 12.15 -7.29 -32.24
C SER A 178 11.96 -8.78 -32.00
N GLY A 179 12.15 -9.58 -33.06
CA GLY A 179 12.33 -11.04 -32.99
C GLY A 179 11.07 -11.86 -33.26
#